data_AF-Q24D74-F1
#
_entry.id   AF-Q24D74-F1
#
_cell.length_a   1.000
_cell.length_b   1.000
_cell.length_c   1.000
_cell.angle_alpha   90.00
_cell.angle_beta   90.00
_cell.angle_gamma   90.00
#
_symmetry.space_group_name_H-M   'P 1'
#
loop_
_entity.id
_entity.type
_entity.pdbx_description
1 polymer ?
#
loop_
_entity_poly.entity_id
_entity_poly.type
_entity_poly.pdbx_seq_one_letter_code
_entity_poly.pdbx_strand_id
1 'polypeptide(L)'
;MESFLNCQNNLDQNQESIYESQENLTMFMQQSQFKNIDSEVSETIQFSEEEQEMENLINSFDSITKNNISKNIIKAFFAFLTDKNNINSILEFAYNGGSFTLQQALKKIKNFSQKYNYNNNHLQKLILHPLYGKILEFYLTFEAQQWLNESKVQQKDKHLIYINFLKLCCANTSYLKNLTKYNKHRKFMFNDRS
;
A
#
# COMPACT_ATOMS: atom_id res chain seq x y z
N MET A 1 -44.13 -49.10 58.17
CA MET A 1 -44.35 -49.12 56.71
C MET A 1 -43.26 -48.26 56.12
N GLU A 2 -42.09 -48.88 55.96
CA GLU A 2 -41.49 -49.24 54.65
C GLU A 2 -40.74 -48.04 54.07
N SER A 3 -39.44 -48.07 53.75
CA SER A 3 -38.40 -49.08 53.88
C SER A 3 -37.07 -48.34 53.64
N PHE A 4 -36.06 -48.68 54.44
CA PHE A 4 -34.65 -48.47 54.11
C PHE A 4 -34.29 -49.39 52.93
N LEU A 5 -33.56 -48.91 51.91
CA LEU A 5 -32.51 -49.66 51.17
C LEU A 5 -31.86 -48.85 50.03
N ASN A 6 -30.56 -49.14 49.81
CA ASN A 6 -29.75 -48.99 48.58
C ASN A 6 -29.29 -47.60 48.15
N CYS A 7 -28.07 -47.35 47.66
CA CYS A 7 -26.81 -48.10 47.49
C CYS A 7 -25.80 -47.01 47.03
N GLN A 8 -24.69 -46.75 47.72
CA GLN A 8 -23.35 -47.22 47.33
C GLN A 8 -23.19 -47.54 45.83
N ASN A 9 -22.44 -46.71 45.10
CA ASN A 9 -21.45 -47.12 44.09
C ASN A 9 -20.77 -45.90 43.45
N ASN A 10 -19.47 -46.06 43.18
CA ASN A 10 -18.61 -45.29 42.28
C ASN A 10 -17.87 -44.06 42.85
N LEU A 11 -17.10 -44.28 43.91
CA LEU A 11 -15.68 -43.86 43.90
C LEU A 11 -14.94 -44.88 43.02
N ASP A 12 -14.50 -44.49 41.82
CA ASP A 12 -13.38 -45.12 41.06
C ASP A 12 -13.31 -44.60 39.60
N GLN A 13 -13.31 -43.28 39.37
CA GLN A 13 -13.07 -42.72 38.02
C GLN A 13 -12.22 -41.43 38.01
N ASN A 14 -11.46 -41.15 39.06
CA ASN A 14 -10.70 -39.88 39.18
C ASN A 14 -9.18 -40.06 39.35
N GLN A 15 -8.59 -41.15 38.85
CA GLN A 15 -7.14 -41.40 38.99
C GLN A 15 -6.37 -41.71 37.69
N GLU A 16 -6.95 -41.53 36.51
CA GLU A 16 -6.21 -41.73 35.24
C GLU A 16 -5.97 -40.45 34.41
N SER A 17 -6.52 -39.28 34.76
CA SER A 17 -6.32 -38.05 33.97
C SER A 17 -5.15 -37.16 34.41
N ILE A 18 -4.26 -37.63 35.30
CA ILE A 18 -3.17 -36.82 35.87
C ILE A 18 -1.78 -37.25 35.34
N TYR A 19 -1.64 -38.43 34.72
CA TYR A 19 -0.35 -38.93 34.22
C TYR A 19 -0.04 -38.65 32.73
N GLU A 20 -0.99 -38.16 31.93
CA GLU A 20 -0.75 -37.78 30.52
C GLU A 20 -0.44 -36.29 30.30
N SER A 21 -0.47 -35.47 31.35
CA SER A 21 -0.22 -34.02 31.26
C SER A 21 1.20 -33.58 31.63
N GLN A 22 2.13 -34.51 31.90
CA GLN A 22 3.52 -34.16 32.26
C GLN A 22 4.58 -34.52 31.20
N GLU A 23 4.29 -35.34 30.18
CA GLU A 23 5.24 -35.60 29.08
C GLU A 23 5.22 -34.54 27.97
N ASN A 24 4.12 -33.79 27.83
CA ASN A 24 4.01 -32.72 26.84
C ASN A 24 4.67 -31.39 27.27
N LEU A 25 4.97 -31.20 28.56
CA LEU A 25 5.62 -29.98 29.04
C LEU A 25 7.15 -30.03 28.93
N THR A 26 7.75 -31.22 28.97
CA THR A 26 9.21 -31.39 28.89
C THR A 26 9.72 -31.35 27.45
N MET A 27 8.89 -31.72 26.47
CA MET A 27 9.24 -31.64 25.05
C MET A 27 9.23 -30.20 24.51
N PHE A 28 8.51 -29.28 25.16
CA PHE A 28 8.42 -27.87 24.76
C PHE A 28 9.57 -27.01 25.30
N MET A 29 10.27 -27.44 26.35
CA MET A 29 11.39 -26.70 26.96
C MET A 29 12.78 -27.05 26.39
N GLN A 30 12.92 -28.09 25.57
CA GLN A 30 14.19 -28.43 24.91
C GLN A 30 14.34 -27.90 23.48
N GLN A 31 13.30 -27.33 22.87
CA GLN A 31 13.41 -26.65 21.56
C GLN A 31 13.77 -25.16 21.66
N SER A 32 13.75 -24.57 22.86
CA SER A 32 14.01 -23.14 23.05
C SER A 32 15.50 -22.77 23.18
N GLN A 33 16.42 -23.73 23.07
CA GLN A 33 17.87 -23.48 23.17
C GLN A 33 18.65 -23.66 21.86
N PHE A 34 17.98 -23.93 20.73
CA PHE A 34 18.60 -23.94 19.39
C PHE A 34 18.09 -22.83 18.44
N LYS A 35 17.33 -21.84 18.93
CA LYS A 35 16.76 -20.75 18.12
C LYS A 35 17.37 -19.36 18.38
N ASN A 36 18.66 -19.28 18.68
CA ASN A 36 19.33 -17.99 18.92
C ASN A 36 20.51 -17.72 17.96
N ILE A 37 20.55 -18.38 16.80
CA ILE A 37 21.52 -18.05 15.72
C ILE A 37 20.83 -17.71 14.39
N ASP A 38 19.60 -18.18 14.15
CA ASP A 38 18.88 -17.91 12.89
C ASP A 38 17.95 -16.68 12.92
N SER A 39 17.71 -16.07 14.09
CA SER A 39 16.77 -14.95 14.22
C SER A 39 17.38 -13.61 13.75
N GLU A 40 18.67 -13.38 13.97
CA GLU A 40 19.36 -12.18 13.47
C GLU A 40 19.63 -12.26 11.96
N VAL A 41 19.82 -13.47 11.42
CA VAL A 41 20.02 -13.68 9.97
C VAL A 41 18.70 -13.49 9.20
N SER A 42 17.56 -13.87 9.78
CA SER A 42 16.25 -13.73 9.13
C SER A 42 15.79 -12.28 8.97
N GLU A 43 16.03 -11.40 9.95
CA GLU A 43 15.72 -9.96 9.80
C GLU A 43 16.72 -9.25 8.87
N THR A 44 17.99 -9.68 8.86
CA THR A 44 19.02 -9.09 8.00
C THR A 44 18.81 -9.43 6.52
N ILE A 45 18.31 -10.63 6.20
CA ILE A 45 17.99 -11.03 4.82
C ILE A 45 16.75 -10.29 4.30
N GLN A 46 15.71 -10.15 5.12
CA GLN A 46 14.46 -9.49 4.71
C GLN A 46 14.64 -7.99 4.43
N PHE A 47 15.51 -7.32 5.20
CA PHE A 47 15.84 -5.90 4.96
C PHE A 47 16.59 -5.69 3.64
N SER A 48 17.45 -6.65 3.26
CA SER A 48 18.20 -6.59 2.00
C SER A 48 17.30 -6.76 0.76
N GLU A 49 16.22 -7.52 0.86
CA GLU A 49 15.31 -7.77 -0.26
C GLU A 49 14.42 -6.55 -0.55
N GLU A 50 13.86 -5.91 0.48
CA GLU A 50 13.03 -4.71 0.32
C GLU A 50 13.80 -3.52 -0.27
N GLU A 51 15.05 -3.32 0.16
CA GLU A 51 15.93 -2.30 -0.41
C GLU A 51 16.22 -2.55 -1.89
N GLN A 52 16.47 -3.81 -2.24
CA GLN A 52 16.74 -4.21 -3.62
C GLN A 52 15.50 -4.05 -4.51
N GLU A 53 14.30 -4.40 -4.03
CA GLU A 53 13.05 -4.18 -4.74
C GLU A 53 12.78 -2.69 -4.98
N MET A 54 13.03 -1.84 -3.97
CA MET A 54 12.90 -0.39 -4.11
C MET A 54 13.87 0.19 -5.13
N GLU A 55 15.14 -0.24 -5.11
CA GLU A 55 16.13 0.20 -6.08
C GLU A 55 15.74 -0.23 -7.51
N ASN A 56 15.28 -1.47 -7.68
CA ASN A 56 14.78 -1.99 -8.94
C ASN A 56 13.59 -1.19 -9.47
N LEU A 57 12.66 -0.79 -8.59
CA LEU A 57 11.53 0.06 -8.95
C LEU A 57 11.99 1.45 -9.42
N ILE A 58 12.95 2.06 -8.73
CA ILE A 58 13.49 3.37 -9.10
C ILE A 58 14.20 3.30 -10.45
N ASN A 59 15.03 2.28 -10.67
CA ASN A 59 15.71 2.07 -11.94
C ASN A 59 14.71 1.82 -13.09
N SER A 60 13.67 1.02 -12.82
CA SER A 60 12.59 0.79 -13.78
C SER A 60 11.83 2.07 -14.09
N PHE A 61 11.57 2.91 -13.09
CA PHE A 61 10.94 4.21 -13.25
C PHE A 61 11.80 5.16 -14.09
N ASP A 62 13.11 5.23 -13.85
CA ASP A 62 14.04 6.08 -14.60
C ASP A 62 14.11 5.72 -16.10
N SER A 63 13.81 4.46 -16.45
CA SER A 63 13.69 3.99 -17.85
C SER A 63 12.44 4.49 -18.57
N ILE A 64 11.43 5.01 -17.85
CA ILE A 64 10.19 5.49 -18.44
C ILE A 64 10.45 6.80 -19.18
N THR A 65 10.37 6.76 -20.52
CA THR A 65 10.51 7.94 -21.39
C THR A 65 9.27 8.84 -21.38
N LYS A 66 9.26 9.93 -22.18
CA LYS A 66 8.34 11.11 -22.10
C LYS A 66 6.93 10.78 -22.56
N ASN A 67 6.35 9.75 -21.95
CA ASN A 67 5.04 9.27 -22.25
C ASN A 67 4.00 9.96 -21.37
N ASN A 68 2.77 10.03 -21.85
CA ASN A 68 1.63 10.63 -21.17
C ASN A 68 1.16 9.82 -19.93
N ILE A 69 2.00 8.95 -19.37
CA ILE A 69 1.67 8.02 -18.27
C ILE A 69 1.21 8.79 -17.04
N SER A 70 2.04 9.70 -16.53
CA SER A 70 1.70 10.55 -15.37
C SER A 70 0.37 11.27 -15.58
N LYS A 71 0.18 11.87 -16.75
CA LYS A 71 -1.04 12.59 -17.12
C LYS A 71 -2.26 11.66 -17.10
N ASN A 72 -2.15 10.45 -17.62
CA ASN A 72 -3.24 9.47 -17.65
C ASN A 72 -3.63 9.05 -16.23
N ILE A 73 -2.65 8.71 -15.39
CA ILE A 73 -2.86 8.31 -13.99
C ILE A 73 -3.56 9.44 -13.22
N ILE A 74 -3.08 10.68 -13.34
CA ILE A 74 -3.68 11.81 -12.61
C ILE A 74 -5.07 12.17 -13.15
N LYS A 75 -5.32 12.01 -14.45
CA LYS A 75 -6.68 12.14 -15.00
C LYS A 75 -7.63 11.09 -14.42
N ALA A 76 -7.18 9.85 -14.30
CA ALA A 76 -7.96 8.76 -13.74
C ALA A 76 -8.27 8.98 -12.26
N PHE A 77 -7.29 9.44 -11.49
CA PHE A 77 -7.48 9.88 -10.11
C PHE A 77 -8.55 10.98 -9.99
N PHE A 78 -8.49 12.02 -10.82
CA PHE A 78 -9.52 13.07 -10.78
C PHE A 78 -10.90 12.58 -11.22
N ALA A 79 -10.97 11.66 -12.17
CA ALA A 79 -12.22 11.01 -12.56
C ALA A 79 -12.82 10.25 -11.36
N PHE A 80 -12.00 9.43 -10.68
CA PHE A 80 -12.36 8.71 -9.46
C PHE A 80 -12.91 9.64 -8.38
N LEU A 81 -12.26 10.78 -8.12
CA LEU A 81 -12.72 11.77 -7.13
C LEU A 81 -14.08 12.40 -7.46
N THR A 82 -14.43 12.47 -8.75
CA THR A 82 -15.68 13.08 -9.20
C THR A 82 -16.80 12.08 -9.46
N ASP A 83 -16.52 10.78 -9.29
CA ASP A 83 -17.52 9.74 -9.37
C ASP A 83 -18.47 9.83 -8.16
N LYS A 84 -19.77 9.85 -8.44
CA LYS A 84 -20.81 9.94 -7.42
C LYS A 84 -20.87 8.70 -6.53
N ASN A 85 -20.37 7.56 -7.00
CA ASN A 85 -20.37 6.32 -6.24
C ASN A 85 -19.26 6.32 -5.17
N ASN A 86 -18.12 6.94 -5.46
CA ASN A 86 -16.93 6.88 -4.60
C ASN A 86 -16.86 8.04 -3.62
N ILE A 87 -17.52 9.15 -3.94
CA ILE A 87 -17.37 10.40 -3.21
C ILE A 87 -17.92 10.39 -1.79
N ASN A 88 -18.91 9.56 -1.47
CA ASN A 88 -19.37 9.43 -0.10
C ASN A 88 -18.26 8.82 0.79
N SER A 89 -17.61 7.76 0.32
CA SER A 89 -16.48 7.13 1.01
C SER A 89 -15.28 8.08 1.10
N ILE A 90 -15.00 8.85 0.04
CA ILE A 90 -13.94 9.87 0.05
C ILE A 90 -14.26 10.99 1.05
N LEU A 91 -15.52 11.40 1.16
CA LEU A 91 -15.94 12.44 2.10
C LEU A 91 -15.77 11.99 3.55
N GLU A 92 -16.18 10.77 3.85
CA GLU A 92 -16.00 10.16 5.17
C GLU A 92 -14.51 10.03 5.51
N PHE A 93 -13.71 9.45 4.61
CA PHE A 93 -12.28 9.26 4.81
C PHE A 93 -11.49 10.57 4.96
N ALA A 94 -11.76 11.54 4.08
CA ALA A 94 -10.87 12.69 3.91
C ALA A 94 -11.31 13.94 4.70
N TYR A 95 -12.60 14.04 5.06
CA TYR A 95 -13.15 15.24 5.70
C TYR A 95 -13.66 15.03 7.12
N ASN A 96 -13.44 13.85 7.73
CA ASN A 96 -13.72 13.52 9.15
C ASN A 96 -13.99 14.74 10.05
N GLY A 97 -15.28 15.10 10.21
CA GLY A 97 -15.75 16.19 11.08
C GLY A 97 -16.08 17.54 10.42
N GLY A 98 -15.87 17.70 9.11
CA GLY A 98 -16.25 18.91 8.38
C GLY A 98 -17.68 18.84 7.82
N SER A 99 -18.52 19.84 8.13
CA SER A 99 -19.85 20.02 7.52
C SER A 99 -19.78 20.47 6.06
N PHE A 100 -19.22 19.65 5.18
CA PHE A 100 -19.32 19.87 3.73
C PHE A 100 -20.46 19.03 3.16
N THR A 101 -21.34 19.67 2.40
CA THR A 101 -22.29 18.90 1.58
C THR A 101 -21.54 18.24 0.42
N LEU A 102 -22.10 17.15 -0.09
CA LEU A 102 -21.57 16.45 -1.27
C LEU A 102 -21.30 17.41 -2.45
N GLN A 103 -22.22 18.34 -2.70
CA GLN A 103 -22.08 19.34 -3.77
C GLN A 103 -20.90 20.29 -3.54
N GLN A 104 -20.66 20.71 -2.29
CA GLN A 104 -19.53 21.57 -1.95
C GLN A 104 -18.20 20.85 -2.14
N ALA A 105 -18.11 19.59 -1.75
CA ALA A 105 -16.92 18.77 -1.97
C ALA A 105 -16.63 18.58 -3.46
N LEU A 106 -17.64 18.21 -4.25
CA LEU A 106 -17.52 18.11 -5.71
C LEU A 106 -17.04 19.41 -6.34
N LYS A 107 -17.58 20.55 -5.89
CA LYS A 107 -17.16 21.87 -6.38
C LYS A 107 -15.70 22.16 -6.05
N LYS A 108 -15.25 21.84 -4.83
CA LYS A 108 -13.85 21.99 -4.41
C LYS A 108 -12.91 21.10 -5.25
N ILE A 109 -13.26 19.83 -5.42
CA ILE A 109 -12.48 18.88 -6.25
C ILE A 109 -12.39 19.38 -7.69
N LYS A 110 -13.52 19.77 -8.30
CA LYS A 110 -13.53 20.31 -9.68
C LYS A 110 -12.67 21.56 -9.82
N ASN A 111 -12.77 22.50 -8.88
CA ASN A 111 -11.96 23.72 -8.92
C ASN A 111 -10.46 23.40 -8.79
N PHE A 112 -10.11 22.41 -7.96
CA PHE A 112 -8.74 21.97 -7.79
C PHE A 112 -8.22 21.29 -9.08
N SER A 113 -8.98 20.35 -9.65
CA SER A 113 -8.58 19.61 -10.85
C SER A 113 -8.47 20.51 -12.09
N GLN A 114 -9.32 21.52 -12.22
CA GLN A 114 -9.24 22.50 -13.32
C GLN A 114 -7.97 23.35 -13.28
N LYS A 115 -7.47 23.67 -12.09
CA LYS A 115 -6.24 24.44 -11.89
C LYS A 115 -4.98 23.57 -11.98
N TYR A 116 -5.14 22.25 -12.00
CA TYR A 116 -4.03 21.32 -12.00
C TYR A 116 -3.34 21.27 -13.36
N ASN A 117 -2.04 21.58 -13.37
CA ASN A 117 -1.20 21.42 -14.55
C ASN A 117 -0.48 20.07 -14.51
N TYR A 118 -0.51 19.30 -15.59
CA TYR A 118 0.05 17.94 -15.65
C TYR A 118 1.57 17.96 -15.85
N ASN A 119 2.29 18.48 -14.86
CA ASN A 119 3.75 18.49 -14.80
C ASN A 119 4.25 18.00 -13.44
N ASN A 120 5.54 17.64 -13.37
CA ASN A 120 6.14 17.02 -12.19
C ASN A 120 6.09 17.93 -10.95
N ASN A 121 6.14 19.25 -11.12
CA ASN A 121 6.04 20.20 -10.00
C ASN A 121 4.64 20.17 -9.36
N HIS A 122 3.59 20.11 -10.17
CA HIS A 122 2.23 19.99 -9.65
C HIS A 122 1.95 18.62 -9.07
N LEU A 123 2.55 17.56 -9.63
CA LEU A 123 2.46 16.21 -9.07
C LEU A 123 3.07 16.13 -7.68
N GLN A 124 4.24 16.74 -7.46
CA GLN A 124 4.82 16.85 -6.12
C GLN A 124 3.90 17.61 -5.17
N LYS A 125 3.35 18.76 -5.61
CA LYS A 125 2.39 19.52 -4.80
C LYS A 125 1.13 18.72 -4.47
N LEU A 126 0.68 17.85 -5.37
CA LEU A 126 -0.46 16.97 -5.15
C LEU A 126 -0.14 15.89 -4.11
N ILE A 127 1.01 15.22 -4.23
CA ILE A 127 1.45 14.19 -3.28
C ILE A 127 1.59 14.79 -1.87
N LEU A 128 2.17 15.98 -1.76
CA LEU A 128 2.37 16.68 -0.49
C LEU A 128 1.09 17.38 0.03
N HIS A 129 -0.02 17.34 -0.70
CA HIS A 129 -1.23 18.03 -0.28
C HIS A 129 -1.86 17.32 0.92
N PRO A 130 -2.14 18.00 2.05
CA PRO A 130 -2.63 17.34 3.27
C PRO A 130 -3.89 16.48 3.09
N LEU A 131 -4.82 16.97 2.26
CA LEU A 131 -6.04 16.27 1.88
C LEU A 131 -5.86 15.38 0.65
N TYR A 132 -5.65 15.98 -0.52
CA TYR A 132 -5.61 15.25 -1.80
C TYR A 132 -4.44 14.28 -1.92
N GLY A 133 -3.34 14.45 -1.17
CA GLY A 133 -2.24 13.49 -1.12
C GLY A 133 -2.66 12.17 -0.48
N LYS A 134 -3.39 12.22 0.64
CA LYS A 134 -3.94 11.01 1.29
C LYS A 134 -4.97 10.30 0.40
N ILE A 135 -5.81 11.07 -0.29
CA ILE A 135 -6.79 10.46 -1.21
C ILE A 135 -6.09 9.87 -2.44
N LEU A 136 -5.02 10.52 -2.93
CA LEU A 136 -4.19 9.97 -4.00
C LEU A 136 -3.55 8.66 -3.57
N GLU A 137 -2.97 8.60 -2.38
CA GLU A 137 -2.40 7.37 -1.81
C GLU A 137 -3.43 6.25 -1.75
N PHE A 138 -4.62 6.52 -1.20
CA PHE A 138 -5.74 5.58 -1.19
C PHE A 138 -6.06 5.07 -2.60
N TYR A 139 -6.25 5.99 -3.56
CA TYR A 139 -6.54 5.63 -4.95
C TYR A 139 -5.45 4.75 -5.56
N LEU A 140 -4.18 5.10 -5.37
CA LEU A 140 -3.06 4.33 -5.91
C LEU A 140 -3.05 2.91 -5.32
N THR A 141 -3.29 2.78 -4.02
CA THR A 141 -3.25 1.51 -3.29
C THR A 141 -4.39 0.58 -3.69
N PHE A 142 -5.62 1.07 -3.78
CA PHE A 142 -6.81 0.21 -3.90
C PHE A 142 -7.48 0.24 -5.29
N GLU A 143 -7.42 1.37 -6.01
CA GLU A 143 -8.28 1.61 -7.18
C GLU A 143 -7.50 1.61 -8.50
N ALA A 144 -6.26 2.08 -8.47
CA ALA A 144 -5.49 2.34 -9.68
C ALA A 144 -5.21 1.07 -10.51
N GLN A 145 -5.08 -0.09 -9.87
CA GLN A 145 -4.87 -1.36 -10.58
C GLN A 145 -6.10 -1.77 -11.39
N GLN A 146 -7.29 -1.69 -10.78
CA GLN A 146 -8.54 -2.00 -11.47
C GLN A 146 -8.74 -1.03 -12.64
N TRP A 147 -8.57 0.27 -12.41
CA TRP A 147 -8.60 1.27 -13.48
C TRP A 147 -7.64 0.91 -14.62
N LEU A 148 -6.39 0.55 -14.30
CA LEU A 148 -5.40 0.21 -15.31
C LEU A 148 -5.85 -1.00 -16.14
N ASN A 149 -6.40 -2.02 -15.50
CA ASN A 149 -6.91 -3.23 -16.15
C ASN A 149 -8.08 -2.92 -17.10
N GLU A 150 -9.01 -2.06 -16.70
CA GLU A 150 -10.20 -1.71 -17.49
C GLU A 150 -9.94 -0.64 -18.56
N SER A 151 -8.91 0.19 -18.37
CA SER A 151 -8.61 1.29 -19.28
C SER A 151 -8.05 0.83 -20.63
N LYS A 152 -8.20 1.70 -21.64
CA LYS A 152 -7.65 1.53 -22.99
C LYS A 152 -6.24 2.10 -23.15
N VAL A 153 -5.55 2.43 -22.05
CA VAL A 153 -4.21 3.01 -22.13
C VAL A 153 -3.21 1.98 -22.64
N GLN A 154 -2.27 2.43 -23.49
CA GLN A 154 -1.17 1.59 -23.97
C GLN A 154 -0.06 1.52 -22.92
N GLN A 155 0.83 0.52 -23.05
CA GLN A 155 1.99 0.34 -22.15
C GLN A 155 1.56 0.22 -20.68
N LYS A 156 0.66 -0.73 -20.37
CA LYS A 156 0.12 -0.92 -19.02
C LYS A 156 1.23 -1.22 -18.01
N ASP A 157 2.25 -1.98 -18.37
CA ASP A 157 3.39 -2.28 -17.49
C ASP A 157 4.12 -1.00 -17.02
N LYS A 158 4.30 -0.03 -17.93
CA LYS A 158 4.92 1.25 -17.56
C LYS A 158 4.00 2.10 -16.68
N HIS A 159 2.69 2.01 -16.86
CA HIS A 159 1.75 2.64 -15.94
C HIS A 159 1.82 1.99 -14.55
N LEU A 160 1.94 0.67 -14.47
CA LEU A 160 2.09 -0.06 -13.22
C LEU A 160 3.36 0.33 -12.47
N ILE A 161 4.51 0.37 -13.16
CA ILE A 161 5.77 0.85 -12.59
C ILE A 161 5.59 2.29 -12.06
N TYR A 162 4.97 3.17 -12.84
CA TYR A 162 4.74 4.55 -12.43
C TYR A 162 3.79 4.63 -11.22
N ILE A 163 2.72 3.83 -11.17
CA ILE A 163 1.80 3.75 -10.03
C ILE A 163 2.55 3.31 -8.78
N ASN A 164 3.34 2.24 -8.84
CA ASN A 164 4.11 1.75 -7.70
C ASN A 164 5.15 2.77 -7.23
N PHE A 165 5.80 3.46 -8.16
CA PHE A 165 6.72 4.55 -7.81
C PHE A 165 5.99 5.72 -7.14
N LEU A 166 4.76 6.06 -7.56
CA LEU A 166 3.96 7.07 -6.87
C LEU A 166 3.52 6.63 -5.47
N LYS A 167 3.19 5.35 -5.26
CA LYS A 167 2.94 4.80 -3.92
C LYS A 167 4.14 4.99 -3.02
N LEU A 168 5.34 4.65 -3.51
CA LEU A 168 6.59 4.88 -2.80
C LEU A 168 6.79 6.36 -2.45
N CYS A 169 6.47 7.29 -3.36
CA CYS A 169 6.54 8.73 -3.09
C CYS A 169 5.53 9.21 -2.04
N CYS A 170 4.34 8.61 -1.97
CA CYS A 170 3.34 8.90 -0.95
C CYS A 170 3.81 8.42 0.43
N ALA A 171 4.37 7.21 0.51
CA ALA A 171 4.89 6.63 1.75
C ALA A 171 6.18 7.32 2.24
N ASN A 172 7.06 7.72 1.32
CA ASN A 172 8.31 8.39 1.63
C ASN A 172 8.60 9.52 0.63
N THR A 173 8.42 10.76 1.12
CA THR A 173 8.54 11.96 0.30
C THR A 173 9.98 12.26 -0.16
N SER A 174 10.98 11.59 0.39
CA SER A 174 12.39 11.75 -0.06
C SER A 174 12.61 11.28 -1.51
N TYR A 175 11.75 10.40 -2.03
CA TYR A 175 11.80 9.93 -3.43
C TYR A 175 11.20 10.91 -4.43
N LEU A 176 10.54 11.99 -3.98
CA LEU A 176 10.01 13.02 -4.88
C LEU A 176 11.10 13.69 -5.74
N LYS A 177 12.35 13.69 -5.26
CA LYS A 177 13.52 14.18 -6.03
C LYS A 177 13.74 13.40 -7.33
N ASN A 178 13.30 12.14 -7.41
CA ASN A 178 13.43 11.32 -8.61
C ASN A 178 12.40 11.72 -9.68
N LEU A 179 11.27 12.36 -9.31
CA LEU A 179 10.34 12.95 -10.29
C LEU A 179 10.98 14.09 -11.11
N THR A 180 11.94 14.85 -10.56
CA THR A 180 12.51 16.02 -11.26
C THR A 180 13.66 15.69 -12.20
N LYS A 181 14.37 14.57 -11.98
CA LYS A 181 15.50 14.11 -12.81
C LYS A 181 15.14 13.93 -14.28
N TYR A 182 13.86 13.73 -14.55
CA TYR A 182 13.27 13.41 -15.85
C TYR A 182 13.48 14.46 -17.00
N ASN A 183 14.21 15.56 -16.81
CA ASN A 183 14.16 16.69 -17.76
C ASN A 183 15.48 17.25 -18.34
N LYS A 184 16.64 16.59 -18.26
CA LYS A 184 17.89 17.17 -18.82
C LYS A 184 18.73 16.36 -19.81
N HIS A 185 18.41 15.11 -20.14
CA HIS A 185 19.20 14.34 -21.13
C HIS A 185 18.61 14.35 -22.55
N ARG A 186 18.18 15.52 -23.05
CA ARG A 186 18.00 15.72 -24.50
C ARG A 186 18.88 16.87 -24.97
N LYS A 187 19.86 16.52 -25.82
CA LYS A 187 20.81 17.33 -26.60
C LYS A 187 22.24 17.41 -26.02
N PHE A 188 23.01 16.34 -26.19
CA PHE A 188 24.47 16.44 -26.42
C PHE A 188 25.02 15.27 -27.26
N MET A 189 24.23 14.71 -28.17
CA MET A 189 24.76 13.83 -29.21
C MET A 189 24.19 14.28 -30.54
N PHE A 190 25.03 14.95 -31.31
CA PHE A 190 25.01 15.26 -32.75
C PHE A 190 25.58 16.66 -32.96
N ASN A 191 26.91 16.79 -32.85
CA ASN A 191 27.67 17.70 -33.70
C ASN A 191 29.15 17.30 -33.76
N ASP A 192 29.42 16.04 -34.10
CA ASP A 192 30.69 15.66 -34.73
C ASP A 192 30.33 15.10 -36.10
N ARG A 193 30.15 16.02 -37.06
CA ARG A 193 30.35 15.70 -38.47
C ARG A 193 31.49 16.57 -38.95
N SER A 194 32.59 15.86 -39.17
CA SER A 194 33.76 16.22 -39.97
C SER A 194 33.39 16.79 -41.33
#